data_AF-A0A9D8WL58-F1
#
_entry.id   AF-A0A9D8WL58-F1
#
_cell.length_a   1.000
_cell.length_b   1.000
_cell.length_c   1.000
_cell.angle_alpha   90.00
_cell.angle_beta   90.00
_cell.angle_gamma   90.00
#
_symmetry.space_group_name_H-M   'P 1'
#
loop_
_entity.id
_entity.type
_entity.pdbx_description
1 polymer ?
#
loop_
_entity_poly.entity_id
_entity_poly.type
_entity_poly.pdbx_seq_one_letter_code
_entity_poly.pdbx_strand_id
1 'polypeptide(L)'
;MRWEAVLFLALLTGCSGAKNRGDTLAGGEYCPGIPVAQMVWVEGGSFVMGDDPLYLEEGPPRTVIVDGFWISQTEVTNAQFAQFVNETGYLTHAERMPPEIEGAPLEMLQRGSATFRVPTPDNPGWWAWTVG
;
A
#
# COMPACT_ATOMS: atom_id res chain seq x y z
N MET A 1 -16.40 36.61 64.20
CA MET A 1 -17.08 35.39 63.71
C MET A 1 -16.94 35.34 62.20
N ARG A 2 -16.39 34.23 61.67
CA ARG A 2 -16.58 33.68 60.30
C ARG A 2 -15.60 34.16 59.21
N TRP A 3 -14.46 33.47 58.97
CA TRP A 3 -14.14 32.27 58.14
C TRP A 3 -13.98 32.57 56.62
N GLU A 4 -12.80 32.21 56.08
CA GLU A 4 -12.41 31.91 54.68
C GLU A 4 -12.49 33.02 53.59
N ALA A 5 -11.74 33.00 52.48
CA ALA A 5 -10.95 31.95 51.85
C ALA A 5 -9.83 32.59 51.00
N VAL A 6 -8.66 31.96 51.01
CA VAL A 6 -7.61 32.17 50.02
C VAL A 6 -8.07 31.52 48.70
N LEU A 7 -8.12 32.30 47.62
CA LEU A 7 -8.30 31.78 46.26
C LEU A 7 -7.35 32.53 45.32
N PHE A 8 -6.14 31.98 45.18
CA PHE A 8 -5.22 32.31 44.09
C PHE A 8 -5.77 31.67 42.81
N LEU A 9 -6.40 32.47 41.96
CA LEU A 9 -6.83 32.05 40.64
C LEU A 9 -5.66 32.19 39.65
N ALA A 10 -4.85 31.15 39.53
CA ALA A 10 -3.86 31.03 38.47
C ALA A 10 -4.55 30.54 37.18
N LEU A 11 -4.95 31.47 36.31
CA LEU A 11 -5.39 31.17 34.95
C LEU A 11 -4.17 30.85 34.08
N LEU A 12 -3.79 29.57 34.04
CA LEU A 12 -2.90 29.03 33.01
C LEU A 12 -3.73 28.83 31.72
N THR A 13 -3.87 29.88 30.91
CA THR A 13 -4.28 29.72 29.51
C THR A 13 -3.11 29.12 28.75
N GLY A 14 -3.12 27.79 28.63
CA GLY A 14 -2.18 27.05 27.81
C GLY A 14 -2.34 27.42 26.33
N CYS A 15 -1.21 27.69 25.68
CA CYS A 15 -1.13 27.74 24.23
C CYS A 15 -1.48 26.35 23.68
N SER A 16 -2.69 26.19 23.16
CA SER A 16 -3.01 25.05 22.30
C SER A 16 -2.31 25.29 20.96
N GLY A 17 -1.03 24.94 20.88
CA GLY A 17 -0.30 24.87 19.63
C GLY A 17 -0.96 23.82 18.76
N ALA A 18 -1.66 24.26 17.71
CA ALA A 18 -2.04 23.37 16.62
C ALA A 18 -0.76 22.78 16.05
N LYS A 19 -0.47 21.52 16.37
CA LYS A 19 0.59 20.76 15.71
C LYS A 19 0.19 20.68 14.24
N ASN A 20 0.95 21.35 13.37
CA ASN A 20 0.74 21.24 11.93
C ASN A 20 0.90 19.76 11.58
N ARG A 21 -0.15 19.18 10.99
CA ARG A 21 -0.22 17.75 10.62
C ARG A 21 0.82 17.31 9.57
N GLY A 22 1.70 18.22 9.11
CA GLY A 22 2.80 17.94 8.20
C GLY A 22 4.14 17.61 8.86
N ASP A 23 4.29 17.76 10.18
CA ASP A 23 5.61 17.66 10.82
C ASP A 23 6.02 16.24 11.24
N THR A 24 5.11 15.25 11.11
CA THR A 24 5.41 13.84 11.39
C THR A 24 5.92 13.10 10.15
N LEU A 25 6.94 13.66 9.49
CA LEU A 25 7.67 13.01 8.39
C LEU A 25 9.13 12.69 8.76
N ALA A 26 9.55 12.96 9.99
CA ALA A 26 10.95 12.84 10.40
C ALA A 26 11.33 11.46 11.01
N GLY A 27 10.52 10.41 10.89
CA GLY A 27 10.77 9.16 11.61
C GLY A 27 10.37 7.84 10.96
N GLY A 28 9.76 7.84 9.77
CA GLY A 28 9.51 6.61 9.02
C GLY A 28 10.53 6.50 7.90
N GLU A 29 11.33 5.44 7.88
CA GLU A 29 12.17 5.11 6.74
C GLU A 29 11.30 5.05 5.48
N TYR A 30 11.51 6.01 4.61
CA TYR A 30 10.77 6.16 3.38
C TYR A 30 11.38 5.24 2.32
N CYS A 31 10.56 4.53 1.53
CA CYS A 31 11.04 3.77 0.37
C CYS A 31 11.68 4.74 -0.63
N PRO A 32 13.03 4.80 -0.77
CA PRO A 32 13.74 5.93 -1.39
C PRO A 32 13.41 6.24 -2.86
N GLY A 33 12.57 5.42 -3.52
CA GLY A 33 12.22 5.52 -4.94
C GLY A 33 10.99 6.35 -5.29
N ILE A 34 10.20 6.85 -4.33
CA ILE A 34 9.07 7.75 -4.63
C ILE A 34 9.35 9.11 -3.94
N PRO A 35 8.91 10.26 -4.43
CA PRO A 35 8.95 11.46 -3.58
C PRO A 35 7.76 11.48 -2.64
N VAL A 36 7.92 11.88 -1.36
CA VAL A 36 6.77 12.08 -0.44
C VAL A 36 5.73 13.03 -1.06
N ALA A 37 6.16 13.98 -1.90
CA ALA A 37 5.29 14.86 -2.66
C ALA A 37 4.29 14.15 -3.61
N GLN A 38 4.54 12.88 -3.96
CA GLN A 38 3.68 12.04 -4.79
C GLN A 38 2.82 11.07 -3.98
N MET A 39 2.85 11.17 -2.65
CA MET A 39 1.99 10.42 -1.74
C MET A 39 0.92 11.32 -1.13
N VAL A 40 -0.18 10.73 -0.69
CA VAL A 40 -1.25 11.39 0.05
C VAL A 40 -1.44 10.73 1.39
N TRP A 41 -1.70 11.56 2.40
CA TRP A 41 -2.07 11.08 3.73
C TRP A 41 -3.53 10.67 3.74
N VAL A 42 -3.79 9.43 4.12
CA VAL A 42 -5.13 8.91 4.40
C VAL A 42 -5.28 8.89 5.91
N GLU A 43 -6.25 9.65 6.43
CA GLU A 43 -6.56 9.66 7.85
C GLU A 43 -7.07 8.27 8.27
N GLY A 44 -6.64 7.82 9.45
CA GLY A 44 -7.11 6.56 10.03
C GLY A 44 -8.61 6.59 10.34
N GLY A 45 -9.23 5.42 10.37
CA GLY A 45 -10.67 5.32 10.60
C GLY A 45 -11.19 3.89 10.51
N SER A 46 -12.51 3.77 10.60
CA SER A 46 -13.22 2.51 10.43
C SER A 46 -14.09 2.55 9.18
N PHE A 47 -14.11 1.46 8.42
CA PHE A 47 -14.98 1.30 7.25
C PHE A 47 -15.44 -0.15 7.11
N VAL A 48 -16.43 -0.40 6.27
CA VAL A 48 -16.87 -1.76 5.92
C VAL A 48 -16.05 -2.22 4.72
N MET A 49 -15.26 -3.27 4.90
CA MET A 49 -14.47 -3.92 3.85
C MET A 49 -15.19 -5.15 3.32
N GLY A 50 -15.18 -5.30 1.99
CA GLY A 50 -15.88 -6.37 1.28
C GLY A 50 -17.33 -6.01 0.97
N ASP A 51 -17.98 -6.85 0.16
CA ASP A 51 -19.38 -6.71 -0.26
C ASP A 51 -20.13 -8.05 -0.12
N ASP A 52 -21.41 -8.10 -0.48
CA ASP A 52 -22.13 -9.35 -0.72
C ASP A 52 -21.47 -10.08 -1.91
N PRO A 53 -20.71 -11.17 -1.66
CA PRO A 53 -19.72 -11.63 -2.62
C PRO A 53 -20.34 -12.31 -3.85
N LEU A 54 -19.89 -11.92 -5.05
CA LEU A 54 -20.00 -12.79 -6.23
C LEU A 54 -18.94 -13.90 -6.17
N TYR A 55 -17.75 -13.55 -5.68
CA TYR A 55 -16.69 -14.50 -5.33
C TYR A 55 -16.40 -14.50 -3.84
N LEU A 56 -16.17 -15.68 -3.25
CA LEU A 56 -16.07 -15.85 -1.79
C LEU A 56 -15.03 -14.92 -1.15
N GLU A 57 -13.94 -14.64 -1.86
CA GLU A 57 -12.84 -13.76 -1.45
C GLU A 57 -13.21 -12.27 -1.36
N GLU A 58 -14.31 -11.84 -1.97
CA GLU A 58 -14.77 -10.43 -1.96
C GLU A 58 -15.53 -10.08 -0.66
N GLY A 59 -15.90 -11.07 0.15
CA GLY A 59 -16.73 -10.88 1.32
C GLY A 59 -16.53 -11.94 2.41
N PRO A 60 -17.47 -12.05 3.37
CA PRO A 60 -18.59 -11.13 3.59
C PRO A 60 -18.13 -9.76 4.11
N PRO A 61 -19.00 -8.73 4.08
CA PRO A 61 -18.67 -7.41 4.59
C PRO A 61 -18.31 -7.44 6.07
N ARG A 62 -17.22 -6.76 6.44
CA ARG A 62 -16.75 -6.67 7.83
C ARG A 62 -16.22 -5.28 8.16
N THR A 63 -16.50 -4.82 9.38
CA THR A 63 -15.90 -3.57 9.87
C THR A 63 -14.41 -3.76 10.11
N VAL A 64 -13.59 -2.93 9.46
CA VAL A 64 -12.14 -2.88 9.61
C VAL A 64 -11.75 -1.50 10.14
N ILE A 65 -10.76 -1.47 11.04
CA ILE A 65 -10.14 -0.26 11.56
C ILE A 65 -8.70 -0.23 11.06
N VAL A 66 -8.28 0.90 10.50
CA VAL A 66 -6.91 1.13 10.03
C VAL A 66 -6.37 2.43 10.63
N ASP A 67 -5.08 2.44 10.98
CA ASP A 67 -4.37 3.66 11.34
C ASP A 67 -4.19 4.56 10.11
N GLY A 68 -3.83 5.82 10.34
CA GLY A 68 -3.51 6.74 9.23
C GLY A 68 -2.19 6.35 8.55
N PHE A 69 -2.14 6.46 7.24
CA PHE A 69 -0.98 6.06 6.44
C PHE A 69 -0.81 6.89 5.17
N TRP A 70 0.38 6.83 4.58
CA TRP A 70 0.66 7.41 3.27
C TRP A 70 0.43 6.38 2.17
N ILE A 71 -0.21 6.79 1.07
CA ILE A 71 -0.34 5.98 -0.15
C ILE A 71 0.08 6.80 -1.37
N SER A 72 0.75 6.17 -2.34
CA SER A 72 1.08 6.81 -3.61
C SER A 72 -0.17 7.25 -4.35
N GLN A 73 -0.14 8.44 -4.94
CA GLN A 73 -1.27 8.97 -5.73
C GLN A 73 -1.50 8.21 -7.04
N THR A 74 -0.45 7.59 -7.56
CA THR A 74 -0.47 6.80 -8.79
C THR A 74 0.21 5.46 -8.56
N GLU A 75 -0.04 4.52 -9.47
CA GLU A 75 0.76 3.31 -9.60
C GLU A 75 2.23 3.65 -9.90
N VAL A 76 3.13 2.69 -9.65
CA VAL A 76 4.54 2.81 -10.02
C VAL A 76 4.66 2.78 -11.55
N THR A 77 5.27 3.81 -12.11
CA THR A 77 5.48 3.92 -13.56
C THR A 77 6.68 3.10 -14.03
N ASN A 78 6.70 2.76 -15.33
CA ASN A 78 7.86 2.12 -15.95
C ASN A 78 9.17 2.91 -15.76
N ALA A 79 9.10 4.25 -15.76
CA ALA A 79 10.28 5.10 -15.57
C ALA A 79 10.83 5.00 -14.14
N GLN A 80 9.95 5.00 -13.12
CA GLN A 80 10.34 4.83 -11.72
C GLN A 80 10.91 3.44 -11.47
N PHE A 81 10.27 2.40 -11.99
CA PHE A 81 10.77 1.03 -11.84
C PHE A 81 12.11 0.82 -12.56
N ALA A 82 12.29 1.39 -13.76
CA ALA A 82 13.56 1.36 -14.48
C ALA A 82 14.70 2.05 -13.70
N GLN A 83 14.41 3.19 -13.06
CA GLN A 83 15.38 3.84 -12.18
C GLN A 83 15.79 2.92 -11.03
N PHE A 84 14.84 2.29 -10.33
CA PHE A 84 15.12 1.33 -9.28
C PHE A 84 16.00 0.17 -9.75
N VAL A 85 15.69 -0.42 -10.91
CA VAL A 85 16.51 -1.50 -11.50
C VAL A 85 17.93 -1.02 -11.81
N ASN A 86 18.08 0.18 -12.38
CA ASN A 86 19.39 0.75 -12.71
C ASN A 86 20.24 1.01 -11.46
N GLU A 87 19.61 1.44 -10.35
CA GLU A 87 20.32 1.76 -9.10
C GLU A 87 20.70 0.50 -8.30
N THR A 88 19.88 -0.56 -8.37
CA THR A 88 20.03 -1.73 -7.50
C THR A 88 20.53 -2.99 -8.23
N GLY A 89 20.44 -3.02 -9.57
CA GLY A 89 20.64 -4.23 -10.36
C GLY A 89 19.58 -5.30 -10.11
N TYR A 90 18.37 -4.92 -9.68
CA TYR A 90 17.32 -5.88 -9.32
C TYR A 90 16.84 -6.69 -10.52
N LEU A 91 16.85 -8.02 -10.37
CA LEU A 91 16.20 -8.96 -11.30
C LEU A 91 14.80 -9.28 -10.79
N THR A 92 13.77 -9.14 -11.63
CA THR A 92 12.40 -9.53 -11.25
C THR A 92 12.28 -11.03 -11.07
N HIS A 93 11.19 -11.49 -10.46
CA HIS A 93 10.89 -12.93 -10.41
C HIS A 93 10.70 -13.52 -11.81
N ALA A 94 10.17 -12.74 -12.75
CA ALA A 94 9.99 -13.19 -14.13
C ALA A 94 11.33 -13.50 -14.82
N GLU A 95 12.37 -12.73 -14.54
CA GLU A 95 13.72 -12.92 -15.10
C GLU A 95 14.54 -14.01 -14.41
N ARG A 96 14.05 -14.56 -13.28
CA ARG A 96 14.73 -15.61 -12.52
C ARG A 96 14.22 -16.98 -12.95
N MET A 97 15.04 -18.01 -12.75
CA MET A 97 14.59 -19.38 -12.96
C MET A 97 13.44 -19.69 -12.00
N PRO A 98 12.28 -20.15 -12.49
CA PRO A 98 11.20 -20.58 -11.62
C PRO A 98 11.61 -21.81 -10.81
N PRO A 99 11.00 -22.05 -9.64
CA PRO A 99 11.22 -23.28 -8.89
C PRO A 99 10.72 -24.49 -9.69
N GLU A 100 11.33 -25.65 -9.46
CA GLU A 100 10.82 -26.90 -10.01
C GLU A 100 9.48 -27.25 -9.33
N ILE A 101 8.42 -27.36 -10.13
CA ILE A 101 7.08 -27.72 -9.68
C ILE A 101 6.71 -29.04 -10.36
N GLU A 102 6.42 -30.06 -9.57
CA GLU A 102 6.01 -31.37 -10.08
C GLU A 102 4.73 -31.25 -10.90
N GLY A 103 4.74 -31.81 -12.12
CA GLY A 103 3.59 -31.78 -13.03
C GLY A 103 3.37 -30.44 -13.74
N ALA A 104 4.23 -29.44 -13.52
CA ALA A 104 4.15 -28.19 -14.27
C ALA A 104 4.48 -28.42 -15.76
N PRO A 105 3.74 -27.78 -16.69
CA PRO A 105 4.10 -27.78 -18.10
C PRO A 105 5.51 -27.24 -18.31
N LEU A 106 6.28 -27.83 -19.24
CA LEU A 106 7.67 -27.43 -19.49
C LEU A 106 7.80 -25.96 -19.91
N GLU A 107 6.78 -25.38 -20.56
CA GLU A 107 6.80 -23.95 -20.88
C GLU A 107 6.77 -23.04 -19.65
N MET A 108 6.18 -23.49 -18.54
CA MET A 108 6.10 -22.74 -17.28
C MET A 108 7.35 -22.89 -16.40
N LEU A 109 8.28 -23.76 -16.80
CA LEU A 109 9.59 -23.93 -16.15
C LEU A 109 10.68 -23.05 -16.79
N GLN A 110 10.30 -22.12 -17.65
CA GLN A 110 11.17 -21.11 -18.24
C GLN A 110 10.98 -19.76 -17.54
N ARG A 111 11.96 -18.86 -17.68
CA ARG A 111 11.83 -17.47 -17.23
C ARG A 111 10.65 -16.82 -17.94
N GLY A 112 9.80 -16.16 -17.17
CA GLY A 112 8.55 -15.60 -17.67
C GLY A 112 7.58 -15.28 -16.55
N SER A 113 6.41 -14.80 -16.95
CA SER A 113 5.33 -14.47 -16.03
C SER A 113 3.98 -14.72 -16.68
N ALA A 114 2.95 -14.83 -15.85
CA ALA A 114 1.58 -14.65 -16.31
C ALA A 114 1.40 -13.20 -16.80
N THR A 115 0.91 -13.03 -18.01
CA THR A 115 0.51 -11.74 -18.58
C THR A 115 -0.98 -11.78 -18.90
N PHE A 116 -1.67 -10.65 -18.72
CA PHE A 116 -3.08 -10.57 -19.04
C PHE A 116 -3.29 -10.54 -20.55
N ARG A 117 -4.31 -11.26 -21.00
CA ARG A 117 -4.79 -11.25 -22.37
C ARG A 117 -6.32 -11.16 -22.38
N VAL A 118 -6.85 -10.60 -23.45
CA VAL A 118 -8.30 -10.63 -23.67
C VAL A 118 -8.71 -12.07 -23.97
N PRO A 119 -9.69 -12.64 -23.23
CA PRO A 119 -10.21 -13.97 -23.51
C PRO A 119 -10.78 -14.07 -24.93
N THR A 120 -10.60 -15.21 -25.57
CA THR A 120 -11.21 -15.56 -26.86
C THR A 120 -12.15 -16.76 -26.69
N PRO A 121 -13.09 -17.02 -27.62
CA PRO A 121 -13.96 -18.19 -27.52
C PRO A 121 -13.22 -19.53 -27.42
N ASP A 122 -12.04 -19.63 -28.04
CA ASP A 122 -11.13 -20.77 -28.01
C ASP A 122 -10.20 -20.78 -26.78
N ASN A 123 -10.01 -19.63 -26.13
CA ASN A 123 -9.22 -19.51 -24.91
C ASN A 123 -9.86 -18.55 -23.90
N PRO A 124 -10.76 -19.05 -23.01
CA PRO A 124 -11.48 -18.21 -22.06
C PRO A 124 -10.60 -17.68 -20.93
N GLY A 125 -9.32 -18.06 -20.87
CA GLY A 125 -8.38 -17.59 -19.86
C GLY A 125 -7.97 -16.14 -20.08
N TRP A 126 -8.12 -15.33 -19.04
CA TRP A 126 -7.75 -13.91 -18.99
C TRP A 126 -6.24 -13.68 -18.83
N TRP A 127 -5.45 -14.76 -18.80
CA TRP A 127 -3.99 -14.71 -18.74
C TRP A 127 -3.35 -15.83 -19.58
N ALA A 128 -2.07 -15.63 -19.92
CA ALA A 128 -1.19 -16.63 -20.53
C ALA A 128 0.20 -16.57 -19.91
N TRP A 129 0.89 -17.70 -19.83
CA TRP A 129 2.32 -17.70 -19.53
C TRP A 129 3.08 -17.11 -20.71
N THR A 130 3.88 -16.08 -20.46
CA THR A 130 4.75 -15.44 -21.46
C THR A 130 6.20 -15.63 -21.05
N VAL A 131 6.96 -16.33 -21.90
CA VAL A 131 8.41 -16.47 -21.73
C VAL A 131 9.08 -15.14 -22.07
N GLY A 132 9.99 -14.68 -21.21
CA GLY A 132 10.68 -13.39 -21.34
C GLY A 132 11.63 -13.13 -20.20
#